data_AF-A0A7Y3H250-F1
#
_entry.id   AF-A0A7Y3H250-F1
#
_cell.length_a   1.000
_cell.length_b   1.000
_cell.length_c   1.000
_cell.angle_alpha   90.00
_cell.angle_beta   90.00
_cell.angle_gamma   90.00
#
_symmetry.space_group_name_H-M   'P 1'
#
loop_
_entity.id
_entity.type
_entity.pdbx_description
1 polymer ?
#
loop_
_entity_poly.entity_id
_entity_poly.type
_entity_poly.pdbx_seq_one_letter_code
_entity_poly.pdbx_strand_id
1 'polypeptide(L)'
;MANILDILRKTIEEVQSKNQKDPKVETADPSIFDLLRKEVNKLDNKVKTGQAQKGKRNPKSILDMIKDGIEGVRKDNRKNPKVATAPKSVFEDLLKKVGQKQQRQASTGLKKVVEDYNLDIRGLSRETLVEVQNRYQEDLKKFNHQYATALFNIIKQQRRR
;
A
#
# COMPACT_ATOMS: atom_id res chain seq x y z
N MET A 1 8.47 0.82 -15.32
CA MET A 1 8.28 0.33 -13.94
C MET A 1 6.79 0.39 -13.59
N ALA A 2 6.17 -0.70 -13.14
CA ALA A 2 4.74 -0.69 -12.83
C ALA A 2 4.44 0.17 -11.58
N ASN A 3 3.57 1.18 -11.74
CA ASN A 3 3.12 2.07 -10.67
C ASN A 3 2.36 1.27 -9.61
N ILE A 4 2.43 1.69 -8.35
CA ILE A 4 1.78 1.01 -7.22
C ILE A 4 0.25 0.95 -7.37
N LEU A 5 -0.33 1.91 -8.07
CA LEU A 5 -1.75 1.94 -8.41
C LEU A 5 -2.12 0.88 -9.45
N ASP A 6 -1.24 0.59 -10.41
CA ASP A 6 -1.49 -0.47 -11.41
C ASP A 6 -1.44 -1.86 -10.79
N ILE A 7 -0.55 -2.07 -9.82
CA ILE A 7 -0.51 -3.31 -9.04
C ILE A 7 -1.81 -3.49 -8.27
N LEU A 8 -2.31 -2.41 -7.68
CA LEU A 8 -3.55 -2.48 -6.91
C LEU A 8 -4.74 -2.79 -7.82
N ARG A 9 -4.84 -2.18 -9.01
CA ARG A 9 -5.85 -2.55 -10.02
C ARG A 9 -5.79 -4.04 -10.35
N LYS A 10 -4.60 -4.54 -10.71
CA LYS A 10 -4.38 -5.97 -10.98
C LYS A 10 -4.71 -6.85 -9.78
N THR A 11 -4.41 -6.39 -8.56
CA THR A 11 -4.70 -7.14 -7.36
C THR A 11 -6.21 -7.24 -7.10
N ILE A 12 -6.95 -6.16 -7.31
CA ILE A 12 -8.41 -6.14 -7.20
C ILE A 12 -9.01 -7.14 -8.20
N GLU A 13 -8.53 -7.15 -9.44
CA GLU A 13 -8.94 -8.10 -10.49
C GLU A 13 -8.59 -9.56 -10.14
N GLU A 14 -7.36 -9.82 -9.68
CA GLU A 14 -6.91 -11.15 -9.29
C GLU A 14 -7.70 -11.70 -8.11
N VAL A 15 -7.97 -10.87 -7.10
CA VAL A 15 -8.74 -11.29 -5.92
C VAL A 15 -10.21 -11.52 -6.30
N GLN A 16 -10.81 -10.65 -7.13
CA GLN A 16 -12.16 -10.88 -7.65
C GLN A 16 -12.25 -12.20 -8.42
N SER A 17 -11.30 -12.44 -9.33
CA SER A 17 -11.29 -13.66 -10.16
C SER A 17 -11.05 -14.93 -9.34
N LYS A 18 -10.15 -14.88 -8.35
CA LYS A 18 -9.89 -16.03 -7.46
C LYS A 18 -11.11 -16.39 -6.62
N ASN A 19 -11.76 -15.38 -6.04
CA ASN A 19 -12.93 -15.61 -5.19
C ASN A 19 -14.11 -16.13 -6.02
N GLN A 20 -14.34 -15.63 -7.24
CA GLN A 20 -15.34 -16.17 -8.16
C GLN A 20 -15.10 -17.64 -8.56
N LYS A 21 -13.83 -18.10 -8.54
CA LYS A 21 -13.46 -19.48 -8.90
C LYS A 21 -13.51 -20.44 -7.72
N ASP A 22 -13.52 -19.95 -6.48
CA ASP A 22 -13.57 -20.77 -5.27
C ASP A 22 -14.93 -20.65 -4.60
N PRO A 23 -15.82 -21.67 -4.74
CA PRO A 23 -17.15 -21.64 -4.15
C PRO A 23 -17.12 -21.64 -2.60
N LYS A 24 -15.98 -21.91 -1.97
CA LYS A 24 -15.81 -21.88 -0.51
C LYS A 24 -15.42 -20.50 0.02
N VAL A 25 -15.04 -19.57 -0.85
CA VAL A 25 -14.64 -18.22 -0.46
C VAL A 25 -15.84 -17.30 -0.64
N GLU A 26 -16.34 -16.76 0.47
CA GLU A 26 -17.34 -15.69 0.44
C GLU A 26 -16.81 -14.55 -0.44
N THR A 27 -17.40 -14.41 -1.62
CA THR A 27 -17.01 -13.36 -2.56
C THR A 27 -17.85 -12.14 -2.25
N ALA A 28 -17.19 -10.99 -2.13
CA ALA A 28 -17.89 -9.72 -2.02
C ALA A 28 -18.83 -9.51 -3.21
N ASP A 29 -19.89 -8.73 -3.02
CA ASP A 29 -20.68 -8.26 -4.15
C ASP A 29 -19.76 -7.61 -5.21
N PRO A 30 -19.93 -7.90 -6.52
CA PRO A 30 -19.13 -7.30 -7.59
C PRO A 30 -19.05 -5.78 -7.50
N SER A 31 -20.09 -5.12 -6.98
CA SER A 31 -20.14 -3.68 -6.74
C SER A 31 -19.02 -3.17 -5.83
N ILE A 32 -18.51 -3.99 -4.89
CA ILE A 32 -17.39 -3.60 -4.02
C ILE A 32 -16.08 -3.52 -4.79
N PHE A 33 -15.84 -4.47 -5.69
CA PHE A 33 -14.65 -4.42 -6.55
C PHE A 33 -14.72 -3.22 -7.50
N ASP A 34 -15.92 -2.85 -7.97
CA ASP A 34 -16.13 -1.61 -8.73
C ASP A 34 -15.87 -0.34 -7.91
N LEU A 35 -16.33 -0.30 -6.66
CA LEU A 35 -16.03 0.81 -5.75
C LEU A 35 -14.52 0.95 -5.51
N LEU A 36 -13.82 -0.17 -5.28
CA LEU A 36 -12.38 -0.19 -5.14
C LEU A 36 -11.69 0.31 -6.42
N ARG A 37 -12.06 -0.20 -7.60
CA ARG A 37 -11.54 0.30 -8.89
C ARG A 37 -11.76 1.81 -9.04
N LYS A 38 -12.96 2.30 -8.71
CA LYS A 38 -13.32 3.72 -8.79
C LYS A 38 -12.45 4.58 -7.87
N GLU A 39 -12.23 4.15 -6.63
CA GLU A 39 -11.35 4.86 -5.69
C GLU A 39 -9.89 4.86 -6.15
N VAL A 40 -9.40 3.75 -6.69
CA VAL A 40 -8.04 3.68 -7.26
C VAL A 40 -7.90 4.61 -8.46
N ASN A 41 -8.89 4.68 -9.34
CA ASN A 41 -8.89 5.59 -10.48
C ASN A 41 -8.95 7.06 -10.05
N LYS A 42 -9.78 7.38 -9.05
CA LYS A 42 -9.81 8.73 -8.46
C LYS A 42 -8.44 9.11 -7.88
N LEU A 43 -7.79 8.18 -7.17
CA LEU A 43 -6.47 8.41 -6.60
C LEU A 43 -5.41 8.59 -7.69
N ASP A 44 -5.42 7.77 -8.75
CA ASP A 44 -4.53 7.89 -9.91
C ASP A 44 -4.67 9.25 -10.58
N ASN A 45 -5.91 9.69 -10.83
CA ASN A 45 -6.18 11.01 -11.39
C ASN A 45 -5.68 12.15 -10.47
N LYS A 46 -5.87 12.03 -9.15
CA LYS A 46 -5.34 13.00 -8.19
C LYS A 46 -3.81 13.03 -8.18
N VAL A 47 -3.14 11.89 -8.32
CA VAL A 47 -1.68 11.82 -8.39
C VAL A 47 -1.18 12.47 -9.69
N LYS A 48 -1.76 12.13 -10.84
CA LYS A 48 -1.38 12.68 -12.16
C LYS A 48 -1.58 14.18 -12.26
N THR A 49 -2.66 14.70 -11.67
CA THR A 49 -2.96 16.15 -11.65
C THR A 49 -2.23 16.91 -10.54
N GLY A 50 -1.40 16.25 -9.73
CA GLY A 50 -0.71 16.86 -8.59
C GLY A 50 -1.63 17.31 -7.46
N GLN A 51 -2.90 16.86 -7.47
CA GLN A 51 -3.91 17.21 -6.48
C GLN A 51 -3.93 16.28 -5.25
N ALA A 52 -3.28 15.11 -5.32
CA ALA A 52 -3.29 14.12 -4.24
C ALA A 52 -2.83 14.69 -2.88
N GLN A 53 -1.90 15.64 -2.90
CA GLN A 53 -1.33 16.26 -1.71
C GLN A 53 -1.86 17.71 -1.49
N LYS A 54 -2.75 18.21 -2.35
CA LYS A 54 -3.26 19.59 -2.27
C LYS A 54 -4.07 19.77 -0.99
N GLY A 55 -3.78 20.83 -0.23
CA GLY A 55 -4.46 21.14 1.04
C GLY A 55 -4.08 20.24 2.22
N LYS A 56 -3.15 19.30 2.06
CA LYS A 56 -2.68 18.47 3.18
C LYS A 56 -1.65 19.24 4.03
N ARG A 57 -1.68 18.98 5.35
CA ARG A 57 -0.67 19.51 6.30
C ARG A 57 0.66 18.80 6.14
N ASN A 58 0.62 17.47 5.97
CA ASN A 58 1.78 16.59 5.77
C ASN A 58 1.55 15.66 4.57
N PRO A 59 2.60 15.24 3.85
CA PRO A 59 2.45 14.32 2.73
C PRO A 59 2.09 12.91 3.21
N LYS A 60 1.16 12.28 2.51
CA LYS A 60 0.82 10.86 2.72
C LYS A 60 1.47 9.99 1.63
N SER A 61 1.95 8.81 2.01
CA SER A 61 2.41 7.83 1.03
C SER A 61 1.24 7.34 0.18
N ILE A 62 1.50 6.93 -1.06
CA ILE A 62 0.45 6.37 -1.94
C ILE A 62 -0.18 5.14 -1.29
N LEU A 63 0.59 4.36 -0.53
CA LEU A 63 0.08 3.22 0.21
C LEU A 63 -0.89 3.60 1.33
N ASP A 64 -0.58 4.64 2.09
CA ASP A 64 -1.47 5.10 3.14
C ASP A 64 -2.75 5.68 2.52
N MET A 65 -2.66 6.38 1.38
CA MET A 65 -3.85 6.85 0.64
C MET A 65 -4.71 5.69 0.11
N ILE A 66 -4.09 4.60 -0.33
CA ILE A 66 -4.78 3.37 -0.73
C ILE A 66 -5.48 2.74 0.48
N LYS A 67 -4.78 2.60 1.61
CA LYS A 67 -5.33 2.06 2.86
C LYS A 67 -6.55 2.87 3.31
N ASP A 68 -6.42 4.20 3.34
CA ASP A 68 -7.52 5.11 3.67
C ASP A 68 -8.72 4.90 2.74
N GLY A 69 -8.49 4.77 1.43
CA GLY A 69 -9.54 4.53 0.44
C GLY A 69 -10.26 3.19 0.64
N ILE A 70 -9.51 2.12 0.89
CA ILE A 70 -10.05 0.79 1.19
C ILE A 70 -10.89 0.82 2.47
N GLU A 71 -10.40 1.47 3.52
CA GLU A 71 -11.15 1.64 4.77
C GLU A 71 -12.40 2.49 4.59
N GLY A 72 -12.35 3.52 3.73
CA GLY A 72 -13.49 4.34 3.33
C GLY A 72 -14.61 3.49 2.72
N VAL A 73 -14.28 2.69 1.69
CA VAL A 73 -15.22 1.77 1.05
C VAL A 73 -15.83 0.80 2.07
N ARG A 74 -15.03 0.29 3.00
CA ARG A 74 -15.51 -0.58 4.08
C ARG A 74 -16.47 0.14 5.03
N LYS A 75 -16.21 1.41 5.37
CA LYS A 75 -17.09 2.22 6.24
C LYS A 75 -18.40 2.60 5.54
N ASP A 76 -18.34 2.95 4.26
CA ASP A 76 -19.52 3.33 3.49
C ASP A 76 -20.46 2.13 3.29
N ASN A 77 -19.91 0.94 3.06
CA ASN A 77 -20.70 -0.28 2.96
C ASN A 77 -21.32 -0.72 4.30
N ARG A 78 -20.66 -0.47 5.44
CA ARG A 78 -21.26 -0.70 6.77
C ARG A 78 -22.49 0.15 7.03
N LYS A 79 -22.60 1.32 6.38
CA LYS A 79 -23.76 2.21 6.51
C LYS A 79 -24.94 1.78 5.61
N ASN A 80 -24.72 0.88 4.66
CA ASN A 80 -25.76 0.35 3.78
C ASN A 80 -25.89 -1.17 3.96
N PRO A 81 -26.72 -1.65 4.91
CA PRO A 81 -26.83 -3.07 5.26
C PRO A 81 -27.35 -3.96 4.13
N LYS A 82 -27.79 -3.37 2.99
CA LYS A 82 -28.25 -4.11 1.80
C LYS A 82 -27.12 -4.48 0.84
N VAL A 83 -25.88 -4.03 1.08
CA VAL A 83 -24.72 -4.32 0.22
C VAL A 83 -23.80 -5.29 0.96
N ALA A 84 -23.65 -6.52 0.43
CA ALA A 84 -22.81 -7.55 1.04
C ALA A 84 -21.36 -7.04 1.12
N THR A 85 -20.84 -6.91 2.34
CA THR A 85 -19.48 -6.43 2.57
C THR A 85 -18.48 -7.53 2.20
N ALA A 86 -17.40 -7.17 1.50
CA ALA A 86 -16.31 -8.12 1.24
C ALA A 86 -15.78 -8.65 2.58
N PRO A 87 -15.50 -9.95 2.69
CA PRO A 87 -14.90 -10.49 3.89
C PRO A 87 -13.56 -9.83 4.17
N LYS A 88 -13.19 -9.78 5.46
CA LYS A 88 -11.94 -9.18 5.94
C LYS A 88 -10.71 -9.70 5.18
N SER A 89 -10.70 -10.98 4.84
CA SER A 89 -9.63 -11.67 4.11
C SER A 89 -9.29 -11.02 2.76
N VAL A 90 -10.31 -10.56 2.01
CA VAL A 90 -10.15 -9.90 0.70
C VAL A 90 -9.31 -8.62 0.83
N PHE A 91 -9.61 -7.84 1.87
CA PHE A 91 -8.89 -6.61 2.16
C PHE A 91 -7.49 -6.89 2.70
N GLU A 92 -7.32 -7.90 3.54
CA GLU A 92 -6.02 -8.33 4.04
C GLU A 92 -5.11 -8.80 2.91
N ASP A 93 -5.64 -9.56 1.94
CA ASP A 93 -4.90 -10.02 0.76
C ASP A 93 -4.47 -8.86 -0.14
N LEU A 94 -5.35 -7.88 -0.33
CA LEU A 94 -5.04 -6.62 -1.04
C LEU A 94 -3.90 -5.89 -0.34
N LEU A 95 -4.01 -5.67 0.97
CA LEU A 95 -2.99 -4.97 1.76
C LEU A 95 -1.66 -5.73 1.77
N LYS A 96 -1.70 -7.05 1.87
CA LYS A 96 -0.53 -7.93 1.84
C LYS A 96 0.19 -7.81 0.50
N LYS A 97 -0.50 -7.96 -0.63
CA LYS A 97 0.11 -7.87 -1.96
C LYS A 97 0.69 -6.49 -2.26
N VAL A 98 0.02 -5.44 -1.79
CA VAL A 98 0.49 -4.06 -1.93
C VAL A 98 1.73 -3.81 -1.06
N GLY A 99 1.78 -4.37 0.15
CA GLY A 99 2.94 -4.30 1.05
C GLY A 99 4.15 -5.14 0.60
N GLN A 100 3.94 -6.21 -0.16
CA GLN A 100 5.01 -7.11 -0.62
C GLN A 100 6.12 -6.39 -1.41
N LYS A 101 5.81 -5.33 -2.17
CA LYS A 101 6.85 -4.56 -2.87
C LYS A 101 7.79 -3.83 -1.90
N GLN A 102 7.25 -3.24 -0.84
CA GLN A 102 8.08 -2.62 0.20
C GLN A 102 8.92 -3.67 0.93
N GLN A 103 8.34 -4.84 1.21
CA GLN A 103 9.06 -5.95 1.81
C GLN A 103 10.22 -6.43 0.93
N ARG A 104 10.02 -6.51 -0.39
CA ARG A 104 11.09 -6.84 -1.35
C ARG A 104 12.18 -5.77 -1.39
N GLN A 105 11.81 -4.50 -1.46
CA GLN A 105 12.76 -3.38 -1.41
C GLN A 105 13.59 -3.41 -0.13
N ALA A 106 12.94 -3.67 1.01
CA ALA A 106 13.62 -3.81 2.29
C ALA A 106 14.56 -5.02 2.33
N SER A 107 14.15 -6.15 1.75
CA SER A 107 15.01 -7.34 1.65
C SER A 107 16.23 -7.06 0.78
N THR A 108 16.07 -6.36 -0.35
CA THR A 108 17.20 -5.94 -1.19
C THR A 108 18.11 -4.94 -0.45
N GLY A 109 17.53 -3.99 0.28
CA GLY A 109 18.29 -3.02 1.06
C GLY A 109 19.10 -3.67 2.17
N LEU A 110 18.52 -4.61 2.91
CA LEU A 110 19.23 -5.35 3.94
C LEU A 110 20.33 -6.24 3.37
N LYS A 111 20.11 -6.87 2.21
CA LYS A 111 21.17 -7.61 1.49
C LYS A 111 22.35 -6.71 1.15
N LYS A 112 22.09 -5.49 0.65
CA LYS A 112 23.16 -4.52 0.42
C LYS A 112 23.91 -4.15 1.69
N VAL A 113 23.22 -3.95 2.81
CA VAL A 113 23.88 -3.69 4.11
C VAL A 113 24.78 -4.85 4.51
N VAL A 114 24.34 -6.09 4.30
CA VAL A 114 25.16 -7.28 4.59
C VAL A 114 26.40 -7.32 3.68
N GLU A 115 26.24 -7.03 2.39
CA GLU A 115 27.34 -7.00 1.41
C GLU A 115 28.34 -5.86 1.66
N ASP A 116 27.85 -4.62 1.79
CA ASP A 116 28.67 -3.40 1.95
C ASP A 116 29.51 -3.43 3.23
N TYR A 117 29.00 -4.07 4.28
CA TYR A 117 29.67 -4.20 5.58
C TYR A 117 30.29 -5.59 5.80
N ASN A 118 30.26 -6.47 4.79
CA ASN A 118 30.82 -7.82 4.83
C ASN A 118 30.39 -8.62 6.09
N LEU A 119 29.09 -8.63 6.39
CA LEU A 119 28.53 -9.26 7.59
C LEU A 119 28.27 -10.76 7.36
N ASP A 120 28.72 -11.63 8.27
CA ASP A 120 28.36 -13.05 8.24
C ASP A 120 27.04 -13.30 8.99
N ILE A 121 25.99 -13.59 8.22
CA ILE A 121 24.64 -13.83 8.75
C ILE A 121 24.27 -15.32 8.80
N ARG A 122 25.16 -16.24 8.41
CA ARG A 122 24.85 -17.68 8.29
C ARG A 122 24.54 -18.34 9.63
N GLY A 123 25.10 -17.83 10.72
CA GLY A 123 24.85 -18.31 12.08
C GLY A 123 23.60 -17.72 12.74
N LEU A 124 22.89 -16.79 12.08
CA LEU A 124 21.74 -16.12 12.68
C LEU A 124 20.47 -16.96 12.55
N SER A 125 19.67 -16.97 13.61
CA SER A 125 18.37 -17.62 13.60
C SER A 125 17.42 -16.94 12.61
N ARG A 126 16.42 -17.70 12.13
CA ARG A 126 15.37 -17.16 11.28
C ARG A 126 14.57 -16.08 11.98
N GLU A 127 14.30 -16.21 13.28
CA GLU A 127 13.58 -15.18 14.04
C GLU A 127 14.36 -13.86 14.07
N THR A 128 15.66 -13.92 14.36
CA THR A 128 16.53 -12.73 14.39
C THR A 128 16.56 -12.03 13.03
N LEU A 129 16.68 -12.79 11.93
CA LEU A 129 16.64 -12.22 10.58
C LEU A 129 15.31 -11.54 10.28
N VAL A 130 14.18 -12.12 10.72
CA VAL A 130 12.85 -11.52 10.56
C VAL A 130 12.72 -10.24 11.39
N GLU A 131 13.21 -10.23 12.63
CA GLU A 131 13.20 -9.05 13.49
C GLU A 131 13.99 -7.89 12.88
N VAL A 132 15.23 -8.16 12.45
CA VAL A 132 16.08 -7.17 11.77
C VAL A 132 15.42 -6.66 10.50
N GLN A 133 14.83 -7.55 9.70
CA GLN A 133 14.10 -7.19 8.50
C GLN A 133 12.89 -6.28 8.79
N ASN A 134 12.14 -6.54 9.86
CA ASN A 134 11.00 -5.71 10.27
C ASN A 134 11.47 -4.33 10.73
N ARG A 135 12.52 -4.27 11.56
CA ARG A 135 13.10 -2.99 12.00
C ARG A 135 13.60 -2.15 10.83
N TYR A 136 14.31 -2.77 9.89
CA TYR A 136 14.76 -2.09 8.67
C TYR A 136 13.58 -1.52 7.86
N GLN A 137 12.47 -2.26 7.74
CA GLN A 137 11.28 -1.77 7.04
C GLN A 137 10.66 -0.55 7.72
N GLU A 138 10.58 -0.55 9.05
CA GLU A 138 10.06 0.57 9.82
C GLU A 138 10.93 1.81 9.68
N ASP A 139 12.24 1.65 9.80
CA ASP A 139 13.19 2.75 9.69
C ASP A 139 13.23 3.31 8.26
N LEU A 140 13.18 2.45 7.24
CA LEU A 140 13.04 2.87 5.85
C LEU A 140 11.74 3.65 5.63
N LYS A 141 10.64 3.26 6.26
CA LYS A 141 9.36 3.99 6.17
C LYS A 141 9.48 5.38 6.79
N LYS A 142 10.10 5.50 7.98
CA LYS A 142 10.33 6.78 8.65
C LYS A 142 11.24 7.68 7.82
N PHE A 143 12.35 7.14 7.34
CA PHE A 143 13.31 7.83 6.46
C PHE A 143 12.61 8.39 5.23
N ASN A 144 11.90 7.54 4.47
CA ASN A 144 11.17 7.97 3.29
C ASN A 144 10.13 9.07 3.60
N HIS A 145 9.44 8.97 4.74
CA HIS A 145 8.47 9.99 5.16
C HIS A 145 9.14 11.34 5.49
N GLN A 146 10.31 11.32 6.13
CA GLN A 146 11.08 12.52 6.43
C GLN A 146 11.48 13.26 5.14
N TYR A 147 12.06 12.56 4.17
CA TYR A 147 12.45 13.17 2.89
C TYR A 147 11.24 13.62 2.07
N ALA A 148 10.15 12.85 2.07
CA ALA A 148 8.90 13.28 1.45
C ALA A 148 8.37 14.58 2.07
N THR A 149 8.46 14.73 3.39
CA THR A 149 8.05 15.94 4.11
C THR A 149 8.92 17.13 3.76
N ALA A 150 10.25 16.95 3.71
CA ALA A 150 11.16 18.00 3.29
C ALA A 150 10.83 18.50 1.87
N LEU A 151 10.69 17.59 0.91
CA LEU A 151 10.35 17.92 -0.48
C LEU A 151 8.97 18.59 -0.58
N PHE A 152 7.98 18.09 0.16
CA PHE A 152 6.64 18.68 0.18
C PHE A 152 6.65 20.15 0.66
N ASN A 153 7.44 20.45 1.70
CA ASN A 153 7.57 21.80 2.22
C ASN A 153 8.25 22.74 1.20
N ILE A 154 9.31 22.28 0.53
CA ILE A 154 10.00 23.03 -0.53
C ILE A 154 9.03 23.37 -1.67
N ILE A 155 8.27 22.37 -2.17
CA ILE A 155 7.27 22.57 -3.23
C ILE A 155 6.20 23.60 -2.81
N LYS A 156 5.74 23.52 -1.57
CA LYS A 156 4.72 24.44 -1.04
C LYS A 156 5.25 25.88 -0.95
N GLN A 157 6.52 26.06 -0.58
CA GLN A 157 7.16 27.37 -0.52
C GLN A 157 7.31 27.98 -1.92
N GLN A 158 7.74 27.19 -2.91
CA GLN A 158 7.90 27.66 -4.29
C GLN A 158 6.57 28.10 -4.92
N ARG A 159 5.45 27.42 -4.62
CA ARG A 159 4.11 27.78 -5.13
C ARG A 159 3.48 29.03 -4.49
N ARG A 160 4.08 29.55 -3.41
CA ARG A 160 3.61 30.76 -2.71
C ARG A 160 4.34 32.03 -3.15
N ARG A 161 5.44 31.87 -3.90
CA ARG A 161 6.14 32.96 -4.58
C ARG A 161 5.53 33.17 -5.95
#